data_AF-A0A414FIS2-F1
#
_entry.id   AF-A0A414FIS2-F1
#
_cell.length_a   1.000
_cell.length_b   1.000
_cell.length_c   1.000
_cell.angle_alpha   90.00
_cell.angle_beta   90.00
_cell.angle_gamma   90.00
#
_symmetry.space_group_name_H-M   'P 1'
#
loop_
_entity.id
_entity.type
_entity.pdbx_description
1 polymer ?
#
loop_
_entity_poly.entity_id
_entity_poly.type
_entity_poly.pdbx_seq_one_letter_code
_entity_poly.pdbx_strand_id
1 'polypeptide(L)'
;MGSSFDRLDDFLSQSFHGGTDMEPVITHALRKISEEGYMETDIITVSDFEMRPVDYMLARSIEHAKAKQTKMYAISLGGKSAETSYLQLCDKYWEYSIQSSKNLNKD
;
A
#
# COMPACT_ATOMS: atom_id res chain seq x y z
N MET A 1 0.71 12.92 27.77
CA MET A 1 1.24 12.12 26.65
C MET A 1 0.04 11.42 26.02
N GLY A 2 -0.25 11.67 24.75
CA GLY A 2 -1.37 11.02 24.06
C GLY A 2 -1.18 9.50 23.97
N SER A 3 -2.31 8.79 23.87
CA SER A 3 -2.38 7.36 23.63
C SER A 3 -1.69 6.98 22.31
N SER A 4 -1.40 5.69 22.10
CA SER A 4 -0.86 5.22 20.82
C SER A 4 -1.79 5.53 19.63
N PHE A 5 -3.10 5.64 19.88
CA PHE A 5 -4.08 6.02 18.86
C PHE A 5 -4.00 7.51 18.53
N ASP A 6 -3.85 8.38 19.54
CA ASP A 6 -3.71 9.82 19.34
C ASP A 6 -2.47 10.13 18.49
N ARG A 7 -1.36 9.40 18.71
CA ARG A 7 -0.14 9.54 17.89
C ARG A 7 -0.33 9.09 16.45
N LEU A 8 -1.17 8.08 16.22
CA LEU A 8 -1.49 7.62 14.87
C LEU A 8 -2.38 8.64 14.16
N ASP A 9 -3.39 9.18 14.84
CA ASP A 9 -4.26 10.24 14.32
C ASP A 9 -3.44 11.50 13.97
N ASP A 10 -2.57 11.93 14.88
CA ASP A 10 -1.63 13.04 14.65
C ASP A 10 -0.74 12.79 13.43
N PHE A 11 -0.28 11.56 13.21
CA PHE A 11 0.51 11.21 12.04
C PHE A 11 -0.30 11.24 10.74
N LEU A 12 -1.50 10.62 10.74
CA LEU A 12 -2.37 10.54 9.57
C LEU A 12 -2.96 11.88 9.15
N SER A 13 -3.04 12.85 10.07
CA SER A 13 -3.52 14.21 9.80
C SER A 13 -2.49 15.13 9.12
N GLN A 14 -1.23 14.70 9.01
CA GLN A 14 -0.17 15.49 8.37
C GLN A 14 -0.32 15.52 6.84
N SER A 15 0.22 16.57 6.23
CA SER A 15 0.31 16.69 4.77
C SER A 15 1.72 16.38 4.29
N PHE A 16 1.84 15.33 3.48
CA PHE A 16 3.11 14.91 2.88
C PHE A 16 3.21 15.46 1.46
N HIS A 17 4.33 16.10 1.14
CA HIS A 17 4.57 16.72 -0.16
C HIS A 17 5.64 15.93 -0.90
N GLY A 18 5.36 15.53 -2.14
CA GLY A 18 6.22 14.66 -2.95
C GLY A 18 5.40 13.51 -3.56
N GLY A 19 5.84 12.99 -4.71
CA GLY A 19 5.25 11.76 -5.26
C GLY A 19 5.50 10.56 -4.33
N THR A 20 4.72 9.50 -4.47
CA THR A 20 4.87 8.30 -3.67
C THR A 20 6.04 7.44 -4.16
N ASP A 21 7.02 7.17 -3.29
CA ASP A 21 8.08 6.19 -3.54
C ASP A 21 7.86 4.94 -2.69
N MET A 22 7.37 3.87 -3.32
CA MET A 22 6.97 2.64 -2.62
C MET A 22 8.16 1.75 -2.25
N GLU A 23 9.29 1.87 -2.95
CA GLU A 23 10.47 1.02 -2.71
C GLU A 23 10.97 1.04 -1.25
N PRO A 24 11.21 2.21 -0.62
CA PRO A 24 11.65 2.23 0.77
C PRO A 24 10.60 1.67 1.73
N VAL A 25 9.31 1.86 1.44
CA VAL A 25 8.20 1.38 2.28
C VAL A 25 8.15 -0.14 2.29
N ILE A 26 8.09 -0.76 1.10
CA ILE A 26 8.04 -2.22 0.97
C ILE A 26 9.34 -2.84 1.49
N THR A 27 10.50 -2.28 1.16
CA THR A 27 11.80 -2.77 1.65
C THR A 27 11.84 -2.78 3.18
N HIS A 28 11.33 -1.72 3.82
CA HIS A 28 11.26 -1.66 5.27
C HIS A 28 10.32 -2.71 5.85
N ALA A 29 9.13 -2.90 5.25
CA ALA A 29 8.18 -3.91 5.68
C ALA A 29 8.76 -5.33 5.59
N LEU A 30 9.39 -5.68 4.46
CA LEU A 30 10.04 -6.98 4.26
C LEU A 30 11.18 -7.21 5.26
N ARG A 31 11.97 -6.17 5.55
CA ARG A 31 13.02 -6.24 6.57
C ARG A 31 12.44 -6.52 7.95
N LYS A 32 11.36 -5.84 8.35
CA LYS A 32 10.69 -6.05 9.65
C LYS A 32 10.12 -7.47 9.78
N ILE A 33 9.50 -7.99 8.72
CA ILE A 33 9.03 -9.38 8.66
C ILE A 33 10.20 -10.35 8.90
N SER A 34 11.32 -10.12 8.22
CA SER A 34 12.50 -10.99 8.34
C SER A 34 13.21 -10.89 9.70
N GLU A 35 13.33 -9.70 10.29
CA GLU A 35 14.08 -9.46 11.54
C GLU A 35 13.32 -9.96 12.76
N GLU A 36 12.00 -9.78 12.79
CA GLU A 36 11.17 -10.11 13.95
C GLU A 36 10.65 -11.56 13.90
N GLY A 37 11.03 -12.31 12.86
CA GLY A 37 10.71 -13.73 12.70
C GLY A 37 9.20 -13.98 12.57
N TYR A 38 8.45 -12.98 12.13
CA TYR A 38 7.01 -13.13 11.97
C TYR A 38 6.74 -14.19 10.90
N MET A 39 6.02 -15.23 11.29
CA MET A 39 5.53 -16.26 10.37
C MET A 39 4.15 -15.85 9.87
N GLU A 40 3.83 -16.18 8.60
CA GLU A 40 2.51 -15.94 8.01
C GLU A 40 2.08 -14.45 8.03
N THR A 41 3.03 -13.53 7.82
CA THR A 41 2.72 -12.10 7.79
C THR A 41 2.24 -11.68 6.42
N ASP A 42 1.13 -10.94 6.40
CA ASP A 42 0.57 -10.35 5.19
C ASP A 42 0.82 -8.84 5.16
N ILE A 43 1.04 -8.31 3.95
CA ILE A 43 1.18 -6.87 3.69
C ILE A 43 -0.06 -6.40 2.95
N ILE A 44 -0.67 -5.30 3.41
CA ILE A 44 -1.73 -4.59 2.68
C ILE A 44 -1.28 -3.19 2.33
N THR A 45 -1.38 -2.83 1.04
CA THR A 45 -1.13 -1.47 0.55
C THR A 45 -2.46 -0.77 0.28
N VAL A 46 -2.61 0.46 0.75
CA VAL A 46 -3.75 1.32 0.43
C VAL A 46 -3.22 2.58 -0.24
N SER A 47 -3.51 2.76 -1.53
CA SER A 47 -2.97 3.86 -2.33
C SER A 47 -3.85 4.09 -3.57
N ASP A 48 -3.80 5.28 -4.14
CA ASP A 48 -4.29 5.55 -5.51
C ASP A 48 -3.33 5.04 -6.60
N PHE A 49 -2.15 4.55 -6.20
CA PHE A 49 -1.09 4.03 -7.07
C PHE A 49 -0.56 5.04 -8.08
N GLU A 50 -0.64 6.34 -7.79
CA GLU A 50 0.05 7.37 -8.58
C GLU A 50 1.54 7.42 -8.20
N MET A 51 2.33 6.55 -8.83
CA MET A 51 3.75 6.32 -8.49
C MET A 51 4.53 5.78 -9.70
N ARG A 52 5.86 5.66 -9.55
CA ARG A 52 6.72 5.02 -10.56
C ARG A 52 6.52 3.51 -10.58
N PRO A 53 6.68 2.83 -11.73
CA PRO A 53 6.63 1.37 -11.81
C PRO A 53 7.59 0.68 -10.85
N VAL A 54 7.25 -0.55 -10.46
CA VAL A 54 8.12 -1.37 -9.61
C VAL A 54 9.47 -1.63 -10.27
N ASP A 55 10.55 -1.47 -9.52
CA ASP A 55 11.88 -1.88 -9.98
C ASP A 55 12.03 -3.42 -9.96
N TYR A 56 12.87 -3.94 -10.85
CA TYR A 56 13.15 -5.38 -10.95
C TYR A 56 13.66 -5.99 -9.63
N MET A 57 14.56 -5.30 -8.92
CA MET A 57 15.12 -5.78 -7.66
C MET A 57 14.08 -5.79 -6.54
N LEU A 58 13.19 -4.80 -6.53
CA LEU A 58 12.08 -4.76 -5.59
C LEU A 58 11.08 -5.88 -5.86
N ALA A 59 10.69 -6.09 -7.12
CA ALA A 59 9.80 -7.18 -7.53
C ALA A 59 10.36 -8.55 -7.09
N ARG A 60 11.66 -8.78 -7.30
CA ARG A 60 12.33 -10.02 -6.87
C ARG A 60 12.30 -10.19 -5.35
N SER A 61 12.44 -9.11 -4.59
CA SER A 61 12.39 -9.13 -3.13
C SER A 61 11.00 -9.49 -2.62
N ILE A 62 9.95 -8.97 -3.28
CA ILE A 62 8.55 -9.31 -3.01
C ILE A 62 8.30 -10.79 -3.29
N GLU A 63 8.69 -11.30 -4.46
CA GLU A 63 8.52 -12.72 -4.81
C GLU A 63 9.25 -13.67 -3.84
N HIS A 64 10.45 -13.29 -3.37
CA HIS A 64 11.16 -14.05 -2.35
C HIS A 64 10.42 -14.09 -1.01
N ALA A 65 9.76 -13.00 -0.62
CA ALA A 65 8.93 -12.97 0.57
C ALA A 65 7.67 -13.84 0.40
N LYS A 66 7.04 -13.82 -0.77
CA LYS A 66 5.89 -14.68 -1.11
C LYS A 66 6.23 -16.16 -1.03
N ALA A 67 7.43 -16.56 -1.46
CA ALA A 67 7.93 -17.93 -1.29
C ALA A 67 8.02 -18.37 0.19
N LYS A 68 8.08 -17.42 1.13
CA LYS A 68 8.05 -17.64 2.58
C LYS A 68 6.65 -17.47 3.20
N GLN A 69 5.59 -17.61 2.39
CA GLN A 69 4.19 -17.51 2.80
C GLN A 69 3.71 -16.10 3.19
N THR A 70 4.44 -15.04 2.84
CA THR A 70 3.93 -13.66 2.94
C THR A 70 2.93 -13.41 1.82
N LYS A 71 1.73 -12.94 2.14
CA LYS A 71 0.78 -12.50 1.10
C LYS A 71 0.82 -11.00 0.91
N MET A 72 0.68 -10.59 -0.34
CA MET A 72 0.64 -9.20 -0.76
C MET A 72 -0.79 -8.85 -1.18
N TYR A 73 -1.36 -7.85 -0.52
CA TYR A 73 -2.70 -7.34 -0.78
C TYR A 73 -2.68 -5.85 -1.14
N ALA A 74 -3.65 -5.41 -1.93
CA ALA A 74 -3.82 -3.99 -2.22
C ALA A 74 -5.29 -3.54 -2.24
N ILE A 75 -5.53 -2.31 -1.79
CA ILE A 75 -6.74 -1.55 -2.03
C ILE A 75 -6.34 -0.36 -2.89
N SER A 76 -6.73 -0.38 -4.16
CA SER A 76 -6.53 0.72 -5.09
C SER A 76 -7.66 1.73 -4.94
N LEU A 77 -7.32 2.96 -4.55
CA LEU A 77 -8.27 4.08 -4.43
C LEU A 77 -8.34 4.92 -5.72
N GLY A 78 -7.53 4.56 -6.72
CA GLY A 78 -7.25 5.38 -7.89
C GLY A 78 -8.16 5.10 -9.09
N GLY A 79 -8.22 6.09 -9.99
CA GLY A 79 -8.83 5.98 -11.31
C GLY A 79 -7.84 5.50 -12.38
N LYS A 80 -8.06 5.88 -13.65
CA LYS A 80 -7.29 5.42 -14.83
C LYS A 80 -5.76 5.64 -14.78
N SER A 81 -5.24 6.41 -13.83
CA SER A 81 -3.82 6.77 -13.68
C SER A 81 -3.01 5.81 -12.80
N ALA A 82 -3.63 4.81 -12.16
CA ALA A 82 -2.94 3.87 -11.28
C ALA A 82 -1.84 3.07 -12.01
N GLU A 83 -0.64 3.06 -11.43
CA GLU A 83 0.46 2.21 -11.87
C GLU A 83 0.20 0.75 -11.46
N THR A 84 0.16 -0.15 -12.44
CA THR A 84 -0.36 -1.51 -12.23
C THR A 84 0.68 -2.55 -11.86
N SER A 85 1.97 -2.25 -12.02
CA SER A 85 3.05 -3.22 -11.77
C SER A 85 3.11 -3.72 -10.32
N TYR A 86 2.74 -2.90 -9.33
CA TYR A 86 2.59 -3.36 -7.94
C TYR A 86 1.35 -4.25 -7.73
N LEU A 87 0.25 -3.93 -8.40
CA LEU A 87 -1.00 -4.73 -8.33
C LEU A 87 -0.78 -6.14 -8.90
N GLN A 88 0.04 -6.27 -9.94
CA GLN A 88 0.40 -7.54 -10.55
C GLN A 88 1.21 -8.45 -9.62
N LEU A 89 1.92 -7.88 -8.63
CA LEU A 89 2.65 -8.64 -7.61
C LEU A 89 1.76 -9.06 -6.43
N CYS A 90 0.57 -8.47 -6.31
CA CYS A 90 -0.37 -8.81 -5.24
C CYS A 90 -1.06 -10.15 -5.50
N ASP A 91 -1.29 -10.90 -4.44
CA ASP A 91 -2.11 -12.12 -4.47
C ASP A 91 -3.58 -11.79 -4.66
N LYS A 92 -4.02 -10.65 -4.14
CA LYS A 92 -5.34 -10.08 -4.42
C LYS A 92 -5.32 -8.57 -4.27
N TYR A 93 -6.10 -7.88 -5.09
CA TYR A 93 -6.39 -6.47 -4.88
C TYR A 93 -7.87 -6.16 -5.10
N TRP A 94 -8.31 -5.05 -4.52
CA TRP A 94 -9.64 -4.50 -4.70
C TRP A 94 -9.51 -3.08 -5.24
N GLU A 95 -10.32 -2.73 -6.22
CA GLU A 95 -10.45 -1.36 -6.70
C GLU A 95 -11.66 -0.71 -6.04
N TYR A 96 -11.40 0.38 -5.33
CA TYR A 96 -12.41 1.24 -4.76
C TYR A 96 -12.61 2.43 -5.68
N SER A 97 -13.76 2.49 -6.34
CA SER A 97 -14.18 3.67 -7.09
C SER A 97 -15.41 4.29 -6.41
N ILE A 98 -15.35 5.59 -6.17
CA ILE A 98 -16.56 6.34 -5.83
C ILE A 98 -17.35 6.44 -7.14
N GLN A 99 -18.34 5.58 -7.33
CA GLN A 99 -19.38 5.84 -8.33
C GLN A 99 -19.96 7.19 -7.97
N SER A 100 -19.77 8.19 -8.84
CA SER A 100 -20.30 9.53 -8.66
C SER A 100 -21.76 9.43 -8.22
N SER A 101 -22.02 9.74 -6.95
CA SER A 101 -23.38 9.95 -6.47
C SER A 101 -23.97 11.03 -7.37
N LYS A 102 -24.96 10.68 -8.19
CA LYS A 102 -25.81 11.69 -8.82
C LYS A 102 -26.25 12.64 -7.72
N ASN A 103 -25.82 13.91 -7.84
CA ASN A 103 -26.14 15.06 -7.00
C ASN A 103 -27.17 14.79 -5.90
N LEU A 104 -26.72 14.57 -4.66
CA LEU A 104 -27.60 14.46 -3.50
C LEU A 104 -27.93 15.82 -2.85
N ASN A 105 -27.40 16.93 -3.37
CA ASN A 105 -27.80 18.28 -2.96
C ASN A 105 -28.27 19.08 -4.18
N LYS A 106 -29.53 18.90 -4.54
CA LYS A 106 -30.34 19.96 -5.16
C LYS A 106 -31.58 20.12 -4.28
N ASP A 107 -31.46 21.00 -3.30
CA ASP A 107 -32.53 21.85 -2.77
C ASP A 107 -31.90 23.21 -2.45
#